data_AF-A0A541CH47-F1
#
_entry.id   AF-A0A541CH47-F1
#
_cell.length_a   1.000
_cell.length_b   1.000
_cell.length_c   1.000
_cell.angle_alpha   90.00
_cell.angle_beta   90.00
_cell.angle_gamma   90.00
#
_symmetry.space_group_name_H-M   'P 1'
#
loop_
_entity.id
_entity.type
_entity.pdbx_description
1 polymer ?
#
loop_
_entity_poly.entity_id
_entity_poly.type
_entity_poly.pdbx_seq_one_letter_code
_entity_poly.pdbx_strand_id
1 'polypeptide(L)'
;MFLVSRCIDVVAKRLGPKAEFRLRLFRARRYRAGELEWHLLDLLCDRARIAIDIGANRGMFAGRLAYLCREVHAFEPLPALAAALRGNLPSNVTVHDSALSDRAGTAILKVPATKSAVCDGLSSIESKNNAAKLIGAADGLRIDDIDIKNRDSRQYQFA
;
A
#
# COMPACT_ATOMS: atom_id res chain seq x y z
N MET A 1 12.05 -25.82 12.44
CA MET A 1 11.15 -24.76 11.93
C MET A 1 11.69 -24.03 10.69
N PHE A 2 13.01 -23.84 10.54
CA PHE A 2 13.63 -23.17 9.37
C PHE A 2 13.47 -23.90 8.02
N LEU A 3 13.56 -25.24 8.01
CA LEU A 3 13.55 -26.01 6.76
C LEU A 3 12.17 -25.97 6.06
N VAL A 4 11.09 -26.16 6.83
CA VAL A 4 9.71 -26.08 6.33
C VAL A 4 9.39 -24.68 5.82
N SER A 5 9.84 -23.63 6.53
CA SER A 5 9.68 -22.24 6.11
C SER A 5 10.29 -21.98 4.73
N ARG A 6 11.48 -22.54 4.48
CA ARG A 6 12.22 -22.40 3.21
C ARG A 6 11.55 -23.17 2.06
N CYS A 7 10.96 -24.33 2.33
CA CYS A 7 10.16 -25.05 1.34
C CYS A 7 8.93 -24.24 0.90
N ILE A 8 8.22 -23.64 1.86
CA ILE A 8 7.04 -22.80 1.57
C ILE A 8 7.45 -21.57 0.72
N ASP A 9 8.62 -20.97 0.98
CA ASP A 9 9.14 -19.87 0.17
C ASP A 9 9.40 -20.27 -1.29
N VAL A 10 10.01 -21.45 -1.50
CA VAL A 10 10.26 -21.98 -2.85
C VAL A 10 8.96 -22.25 -3.59
N VAL A 11 7.97 -22.83 -2.90
CA VAL A 11 6.65 -23.09 -3.49
C VAL A 11 5.96 -21.78 -3.86
N ALA A 12 5.92 -20.81 -2.96
CA ALA A 12 5.30 -19.51 -3.23
C ALA A 12 5.95 -18.80 -4.42
N LYS A 13 7.29 -18.81 -4.51
CA LYS A 13 8.03 -18.27 -5.66
C LYS A 13 7.66 -18.94 -6.98
N ARG A 14 7.47 -20.25 -6.99
CA ARG A 14 7.04 -20.99 -8.20
C ARG A 14 5.60 -20.68 -8.60
N LEU A 15 4.72 -20.44 -7.63
CA LEU A 15 3.32 -20.05 -7.88
C LEU A 15 3.18 -18.57 -8.29
N GLY A 16 4.24 -17.79 -8.16
CA GLY A 16 4.33 -16.41 -8.64
C GLY A 16 4.02 -15.33 -7.60
N PRO A 17 4.11 -14.05 -8.01
CA PRO A 17 4.13 -12.89 -7.10
C PRO A 17 2.92 -12.81 -6.16
N LYS A 18 1.73 -13.19 -6.64
CA LYS A 18 0.51 -13.17 -5.83
C LYS A 18 0.53 -14.22 -4.71
N ALA A 19 1.17 -15.36 -4.93
CA ALA A 19 1.35 -16.37 -3.89
C ALA A 19 2.38 -15.90 -2.85
N GLU A 20 3.50 -15.31 -3.28
CA GLU A 20 4.50 -14.70 -2.39
C GLU A 20 3.88 -13.61 -1.51
N PHE A 21 3.10 -12.71 -2.10
CA PHE A 21 2.42 -11.65 -1.39
C PHE A 21 1.43 -12.20 -0.34
N ARG A 22 0.60 -13.19 -0.70
CA ARG A 22 -0.33 -13.84 0.25
C ARG A 22 0.41 -14.53 1.39
N LEU A 23 1.51 -15.20 1.10
CA LEU A 23 2.37 -15.81 2.12
C LEU A 23 2.92 -14.75 3.08
N ARG A 24 3.33 -13.59 2.57
CA ARG A 24 3.82 -12.47 3.38
C ARG A 24 2.74 -11.95 4.34
N LEU A 25 1.52 -11.70 3.84
CA LEU A 25 0.38 -11.30 4.68
C LEU A 25 0.05 -12.35 5.74
N PHE A 26 0.01 -13.62 5.34
CA PHE A 26 -0.25 -14.74 6.25
C PHE A 26 0.78 -14.79 7.38
N ARG A 27 2.07 -14.69 7.06
CA ARG A 27 3.14 -14.69 8.05
C ARG A 27 3.10 -13.48 8.97
N ALA A 28 2.88 -12.28 8.43
CA ALA A 28 2.76 -11.07 9.24
C ALA A 28 1.67 -11.23 10.30
N ARG A 29 0.49 -11.72 9.90
CA ARG A 29 -0.61 -12.03 10.82
C ARG A 29 -0.27 -13.14 11.79
N ARG A 30 0.22 -14.28 11.29
CA ARG A 30 0.45 -15.50 12.09
C ARG A 30 1.53 -15.32 13.15
N TYR A 31 2.56 -14.54 12.84
CA TYR A 31 3.70 -14.31 13.73
C TYR A 31 3.67 -12.95 14.39
N ARG A 32 2.61 -12.16 14.19
CA ARG A 32 2.49 -10.78 14.68
C ARG A 32 3.72 -9.92 14.34
N ALA A 33 4.27 -10.12 13.15
CA ALA A 33 5.43 -9.38 12.66
C ALA A 33 4.99 -8.09 11.97
N GLY A 34 5.92 -7.13 11.86
CA GLY A 34 5.65 -5.83 11.25
C GLY A 34 5.17 -4.78 12.26
N GLU A 35 4.52 -3.75 11.74
CA GLU A 35 4.11 -2.59 12.54
C GLU A 35 2.89 -2.90 13.40
N LEU A 36 2.79 -2.22 14.55
CA LEU A 36 1.73 -2.48 15.52
C LEU A 36 0.35 -2.09 14.97
N GLU A 37 0.26 -0.97 14.24
CA GLU A 37 -0.99 -0.43 13.71
C GLU A 37 -1.64 -1.40 12.72
N TRP A 38 -0.82 -2.16 11.99
CA TRP A 38 -1.31 -3.20 11.07
C TRP A 38 -2.15 -4.27 11.79
N HIS A 39 -1.80 -4.60 13.04
CA HIS A 39 -2.54 -5.56 13.86
C HIS A 39 -3.75 -4.94 14.58
N LEU A 40 -3.84 -3.61 14.62
CA LEU A 40 -4.98 -2.87 15.17
C LEU A 40 -6.09 -2.68 14.13
N LEU A 41 -5.83 -2.91 12.85
CA LEU A 41 -6.82 -2.72 11.78
C LEU A 41 -8.13 -3.50 12.01
N ASP A 42 -8.08 -4.68 12.62
CA ASP A 42 -9.29 -5.46 12.95
C ASP A 42 -10.24 -4.71 13.93
N LEU A 43 -9.69 -3.79 14.73
CA LEU A 43 -10.43 -2.97 15.70
C LEU A 43 -10.81 -1.59 15.14
N LEU A 44 -10.01 -1.07 14.20
CA LEU A 44 -10.17 0.27 13.65
C LEU A 44 -11.06 0.30 12.42
N CYS A 45 -11.17 -0.81 11.67
CA CYS A 45 -11.88 -0.85 10.41
C CYS A 45 -13.33 -1.32 10.55
N ASP A 46 -14.21 -0.66 9.81
CA ASP A 46 -15.61 -1.06 9.63
C ASP A 46 -15.77 -1.78 8.27
N ARG A 47 -16.35 -2.98 8.32
CA ARG A 47 -16.58 -3.84 7.14
C ARG A 47 -17.51 -3.23 6.11
N ALA A 48 -18.39 -2.31 6.51
CA ALA A 48 -19.31 -1.65 5.59
C ALA A 48 -18.66 -0.48 4.82
N ARG A 49 -17.45 -0.07 5.19
CA ARG A 49 -16.83 1.17 4.70
C ARG A 49 -15.75 0.94 3.65
N ILE A 50 -15.46 2.04 2.97
CA ILE A 50 -14.32 2.16 2.07
C ILE A 50 -13.09 2.54 2.90
N ALA A 51 -11.95 1.92 2.63
CA ALA A 51 -10.66 2.32 3.15
C ALA A 51 -9.82 3.02 2.08
N ILE A 52 -8.96 3.94 2.52
CA ILE A 52 -8.00 4.61 1.66
C ILE A 52 -6.61 4.35 2.24
N ASP A 53 -5.71 3.81 1.43
CA ASP A 53 -4.31 3.54 1.77
C ASP A 53 -3.41 4.47 0.95
N ILE A 54 -2.82 5.47 1.62
CA ILE A 54 -2.00 6.52 0.98
C ILE A 54 -0.53 6.16 1.13
N GLY A 55 0.17 5.94 0.02
CA GLY A 55 1.54 5.41 0.04
C GLY A 55 1.54 3.90 0.25
N ALA A 56 0.74 3.18 -0.54
CA ALA A 56 0.49 1.75 -0.36
C ALA A 56 1.76 0.88 -0.46
N ASN A 57 2.85 1.38 -1.05
CA ASN A 57 4.14 0.74 -1.17
C ASN A 57 4.01 -0.71 -1.70
N ARG A 58 4.47 -1.70 -0.94
CA ARG A 58 4.35 -3.13 -1.27
C ARG A 58 2.99 -3.74 -0.90
N GLY A 59 2.04 -2.97 -0.39
CA GLY A 59 0.64 -3.35 -0.20
C GLY A 59 0.31 -4.10 1.09
N MET A 60 1.13 -3.99 2.14
CA MET A 60 0.84 -4.67 3.41
C MET A 60 -0.49 -4.22 4.01
N PHE A 61 -0.72 -2.90 4.09
CA PHE A 61 -1.95 -2.32 4.61
C PHE A 61 -3.12 -2.55 3.65
N ALA A 62 -3.02 -2.12 2.38
CA ALA A 62 -4.04 -2.38 1.36
C ALA A 62 -4.50 -3.85 1.30
N GLY A 63 -3.55 -4.79 1.35
CA GLY A 63 -3.84 -6.22 1.35
C GLY A 63 -4.59 -6.69 2.59
N ARG A 64 -4.34 -6.09 3.76
CA ARG A 64 -5.08 -6.42 4.99
C ARG A 64 -6.46 -5.77 5.00
N LEU A 65 -6.54 -4.48 4.63
CA LEU A 65 -7.76 -3.70 4.51
C LEU A 65 -8.75 -4.36 3.54
N ALA A 66 -8.27 -4.99 2.47
CA ALA A 66 -9.10 -5.72 1.52
C ALA A 66 -9.94 -6.84 2.15
N TYR A 67 -9.52 -7.41 3.29
CA TYR A 67 -10.27 -8.41 4.05
C TYR A 67 -11.17 -7.81 5.15
N LEU A 68 -11.03 -6.52 5.43
CA LEU A 68 -11.66 -5.82 6.55
C LEU A 68 -12.65 -4.75 6.11
N CYS A 69 -12.60 -4.30 4.86
CA CYS A 69 -13.41 -3.22 4.33
C CYS A 69 -14.13 -3.67 3.05
N ARG A 70 -15.18 -2.94 2.67
CA ARG A 70 -15.96 -3.21 1.46
C ARG A 70 -15.09 -3.05 0.20
N GLU A 71 -14.36 -1.95 0.16
CA GLU A 71 -13.52 -1.53 -0.96
C GLU A 71 -12.30 -0.79 -0.42
N VAL A 72 -11.20 -0.85 -1.16
CA VAL A 72 -9.96 -0.15 -0.81
C VAL A 72 -9.47 0.66 -2.01
N HIS A 73 -9.14 1.92 -1.80
CA HIS A 73 -8.40 2.74 -2.76
C HIS A 73 -6.96 2.87 -2.29
N ALA A 74 -6.03 2.26 -3.03
CA ALA A 74 -4.61 2.28 -2.72
C ALA A 74 -3.89 3.25 -3.66
N PHE A 75 -3.18 4.22 -3.10
CA PHE A 75 -2.40 5.22 -3.82
C PHE A 75 -0.92 4.91 -3.70
N GLU A 76 -0.24 4.67 -4.81
CA GLU A 76 1.20 4.40 -4.84
C GLU A 76 1.86 5.18 -5.99
N PRO A 77 2.68 6.20 -5.68
CA PRO A 77 3.26 7.04 -6.71
C PRO A 77 4.38 6.39 -7.54
N LEU A 78 4.97 5.26 -7.12
CA LEU A 78 5.96 4.54 -7.92
C LEU A 78 5.27 3.59 -8.91
N PRO A 79 5.36 3.82 -10.24
CA PRO A 79 4.62 3.03 -11.23
C PRO A 79 4.93 1.52 -11.18
N ALA A 80 6.19 1.17 -10.90
CA ALA A 80 6.60 -0.22 -10.76
C ALA A 80 5.94 -0.93 -9.57
N LEU A 81 5.77 -0.23 -8.44
CA LEU A 81 5.05 -0.77 -7.28
C LEU A 81 3.55 -0.83 -7.57
N ALA A 82 2.96 0.24 -8.12
CA ALA A 82 1.55 0.25 -8.50
C ALA A 82 1.18 -0.89 -9.46
N ALA A 83 2.02 -1.17 -10.46
CA ALA A 83 1.85 -2.31 -11.37
C ALA A 83 1.89 -3.66 -10.62
N ALA A 84 2.83 -3.83 -9.68
CA ALA A 84 2.89 -5.03 -8.85
C ALA A 84 1.67 -5.18 -7.94
N LEU A 85 1.16 -4.08 -7.37
CA LEU A 85 -0.05 -4.07 -6.54
C LEU A 85 -1.27 -4.54 -7.35
N ARG A 86 -1.45 -4.04 -8.57
CA ARG A 86 -2.55 -4.45 -9.48
C ARG A 86 -2.57 -5.95 -9.73
N GLY A 87 -1.42 -6.61 -9.83
CA GLY A 87 -1.32 -8.07 -9.99
C GLY A 87 -1.52 -8.88 -8.71
N ASN A 88 -1.21 -8.30 -7.55
CA ASN A 88 -1.11 -9.04 -6.28
C ASN A 88 -2.32 -8.86 -5.36
N LEU A 89 -2.97 -7.70 -5.39
CA LEU A 89 -4.06 -7.37 -4.49
C LEU A 89 -5.38 -8.07 -4.89
N PRO A 90 -6.31 -8.23 -3.93
CA PRO A 90 -7.67 -8.69 -4.22
C PRO A 90 -8.43 -7.73 -5.15
N SER A 91 -9.49 -8.23 -5.78
CA SER A 91 -10.27 -7.48 -6.78
C SER A 91 -11.09 -6.31 -6.23
N ASN A 92 -11.27 -6.22 -4.90
CA ASN A 92 -11.91 -5.08 -4.25
C ASN A 92 -10.92 -3.96 -3.89
N VAL A 93 -9.71 -4.00 -4.44
CA VAL A 93 -8.71 -2.94 -4.31
C VAL A 93 -8.48 -2.24 -5.64
N THR A 94 -8.75 -0.95 -5.69
CA THR A 94 -8.45 -0.07 -6.82
C THR A 94 -7.11 0.61 -6.59
N VAL A 95 -6.15 0.43 -7.50
CA VAL A 95 -4.79 0.98 -7.39
C VAL A 95 -4.61 2.19 -8.29
N HIS A 96 -4.30 3.32 -7.67
CA HIS A 96 -4.00 4.61 -8.29
C HIS A 96 -2.48 4.83 -8.28
N ASP A 97 -1.87 5.02 -9.45
CA ASP A 97 -0.45 5.34 -9.63
C ASP A 97 -0.21 6.85 -9.51
N SER A 98 -0.57 7.41 -8.35
CA SER A 98 -0.48 8.83 -8.10
C SER A 98 -0.16 9.12 -6.64
N ALA A 99 0.52 10.23 -6.40
CA ALA A 99 0.65 10.82 -5.07
C ALA A 99 -0.61 11.63 -4.74
N LEU A 100 -0.99 11.70 -3.46
CA LEU A 100 -2.04 12.61 -3.00
C LEU A 100 -1.45 13.90 -2.42
N SER A 101 -2.05 15.03 -2.78
CA SER A 101 -1.67 16.38 -2.33
C SER A 101 -2.91 17.27 -2.22
N ASP A 102 -2.78 18.40 -1.52
CA ASP A 102 -3.73 19.51 -1.51
C ASP A 102 -3.91 20.20 -2.87
N ARG A 103 -3.02 19.94 -3.84
CA ARG A 103 -3.07 20.50 -5.19
C ARG A 103 -2.77 19.43 -6.24
N ALA A 104 -3.41 19.56 -7.39
CA ALA A 104 -3.06 18.77 -8.57
C ALA A 104 -1.75 19.29 -9.18
N GLY A 105 -1.00 18.41 -9.84
CA GLY A 105 0.23 18.78 -10.56
C GLY A 105 1.21 17.62 -10.62
N THR A 106 2.41 17.85 -11.11
CA THR A 106 3.46 16.83 -11.14
C THR A 106 4.51 17.12 -10.08
N ALA A 107 5.05 16.06 -9.49
CA ALA A 107 6.07 16.16 -8.46
C ALA A 107 7.22 15.19 -8.75
N ILE A 108 8.43 15.60 -8.36
CA ILE A 108 9.58 14.72 -8.36
C ILE A 108 9.53 13.90 -7.07
N LEU A 109 9.34 12.59 -7.22
CA LEU A 109 9.50 11.64 -6.14
C LEU A 109 10.97 11.21 -6.07
N LYS A 110 11.61 11.55 -4.96
CA LYS A 110 12.99 11.18 -4.67
C LYS A 110 13.01 9.86 -3.92
N VAL A 111 13.74 8.87 -4.44
CA VAL A 111 13.87 7.55 -3.80
C VAL A 111 15.30 7.35 -3.32
N PRO A 112 15.51 7.16 -2.00
CA PRO A 112 16.82 6.82 -1.47
C PRO A 112 17.31 5.48 -2.00
N ALA A 113 18.61 5.42 -2.29
CA ALA A 113 19.26 4.21 -2.74
C ALA A 113 20.64 4.09 -2.10
N THR A 114 20.96 2.88 -1.65
CA THR A 114 22.31 2.48 -1.26
C THR A 114 23.00 1.82 -2.44
N LYS A 115 24.28 1.44 -2.29
CA LYS A 115 25.01 0.69 -3.33
C LYS A 115 24.35 -0.66 -3.68
N SER A 116 23.55 -1.22 -2.77
CA SER A 116 23.01 -2.58 -2.88
C SER A 116 21.47 -2.64 -2.94
N ALA A 117 20.75 -1.55 -2.64
CA ALA A 117 19.30 -1.58 -2.55
C ALA A 117 18.64 -0.21 -2.74
N VAL A 118 17.46 -0.21 -3.36
CA VAL A 118 16.52 0.91 -3.37
C VAL A 118 15.68 0.87 -2.08
N CYS A 119 15.54 2.01 -1.41
CA CYS A 119 14.79 2.17 -0.16
C CYS A 119 13.50 2.93 -0.46
N ASP A 120 12.59 2.28 -1.18
CA ASP A 120 11.29 2.81 -1.62
C ASP A 120 10.39 3.29 -0.48
N GLY A 121 10.47 2.66 0.70
CA GLY A 121 9.75 3.10 1.91
C GLY A 121 10.21 4.43 2.51
N LEU A 122 11.30 5.01 1.99
CA LEU A 122 11.83 6.31 2.40
C LEU A 122 11.70 7.36 1.30
N SER A 123 10.87 7.09 0.28
CA SER A 123 10.64 8.01 -0.82
C SER A 123 9.93 9.28 -0.35
N SER A 124 10.26 10.40 -0.98
CA SER A 124 9.76 11.70 -0.56
C SER A 124 9.67 12.69 -1.72
N ILE A 125 8.61 13.50 -1.71
CA ILE A 125 8.46 14.66 -2.60
C ILE A 125 9.11 15.92 -1.98
N GLU A 126 9.55 15.84 -0.71
CA GLU A 126 10.09 17.00 0.00
C GLU A 126 11.37 17.53 -0.69
N SER A 127 11.29 18.81 -1.07
CA SER A 127 12.34 19.52 -1.78
C SER A 127 13.67 19.55 -1.01
N LYS A 128 13.60 19.66 0.31
CA LYS A 128 14.77 19.74 1.20
C LYS A 128 15.43 18.39 1.51
N ASN A 129 14.79 17.28 1.13
CA ASN A 129 15.36 15.96 1.37
C ASN A 129 16.48 15.67 0.33
N ASN A 130 17.73 15.70 0.79
CA ASN A 130 18.93 15.54 -0.02
C ASN A 130 19.48 14.09 -0.03
N ALA A 131 18.82 13.15 0.64
CA ALA A 131 19.34 11.80 0.88
C ALA A 131 19.15 10.81 -0.30
N ALA A 132 18.64 11.25 -1.45
CA ALA A 132 18.11 10.37 -2.48
C ALA A 132 18.85 10.46 -3.82
N LYS A 133 19.01 9.31 -4.50
CA LYS A 133 19.78 9.16 -5.76
C LYS A 133 19.00 8.53 -6.93
N LEU A 134 17.68 8.37 -6.82
CA LEU A 134 16.80 8.14 -7.97
C LEU A 134 15.67 9.17 -8.01
N ILE A 135 15.39 9.68 -9.21
CA ILE A 135 14.38 10.68 -9.53
C ILE A 135 13.30 9.98 -10.36
N GLY A 136 12.11 9.77 -9.78
CA GLY A 136 10.91 9.41 -10.52
C GLY A 136 9.97 10.62 -10.60
N ALA A 137 9.21 10.76 -11.69
CA ALA A 137 8.09 11.70 -11.73
C ALA A 137 6.84 10.97 -11.25
N ALA A 138 6.04 11.61 -10.40
CA ALA A 138 4.74 11.12 -10.00
C ALA A 138 3.69 12.21 -10.25
N ASP A 139 2.54 11.80 -10.77
CA ASP A 139 1.38 12.65 -10.88
C ASP A 139 0.77 12.84 -9.48
N GLY A 140 0.48 14.09 -9.14
CA GLY A 140 -0.16 14.52 -7.92
C GLY A 140 -1.65 14.75 -8.17
N LEU A 141 -2.48 14.07 -7.39
CA LEU A 141 -3.93 14.20 -7.40
C LEU A 141 -4.43 14.76 -6.07
N ARG A 142 -5.53 15.50 -6.10
CA ARG A 142 -6.27 15.80 -4.88
C ARG A 142 -7.24 14.67 -4.60
N ILE A 143 -7.40 14.33 -3.32
CA ILE A 143 -8.39 13.34 -2.90
C ILE A 143 -9.82 13.78 -3.25
N ASP A 144 -10.10 15.09 -3.17
CA ASP A 144 -11.40 15.69 -3.50
C ASP A 144 -11.78 15.53 -4.98
N ASP A 145 -10.78 15.34 -5.86
CA ASP A 145 -10.98 15.20 -7.30
C ASP A 145 -11.36 13.76 -7.68
N ILE A 146 -11.35 12.82 -6.72
CA ILE A 146 -11.65 11.40 -6.92
C ILE A 146 -13.04 11.12 -6.36
N ASP A 147 -13.93 10.55 -7.18
CA ASP A 147 -15.31 10.23 -6.77
C ASP A 147 -15.39 8.99 -5.86
N ILE A 148 -14.87 9.12 -4.63
CA ILE A 148 -14.94 8.08 -3.60
C ILE A 148 -16.12 8.41 -2.67
N LYS A 149 -17.28 7.81 -2.94
CA LYS A 149 -18.49 7.98 -2.12
C LYS A 149 -18.73 6.77 -1.23
N ASN A 150 -18.59 6.95 0.08
CA ASN A 150 -19.10 5.96 1.02
C ASN A 150 -20.64 6.05 1.07
N ARG A 151 -21.35 5.15 0.37
CA ARG A 151 -22.81 5.22 0.16
C ARG A 151 -23.68 5.09 1.42
N ASP A 152 -23.13 4.88 2.61
CA ASP A 152 -23.86 4.93 3.88
C ASP A 152 -23.50 6.20 4.66
N SER A 153 -24.13 7.31 4.30
CA SER A 153 -24.05 8.57 5.06
C SER A 153 -24.98 8.51 6.27
N ARG A 154 -24.66 7.70 7.28
CA ARG A 154 -25.04 8.09 8.64
C ARG A 154 -24.18 9.30 8.97
N GLN A 155 -24.80 10.48 8.89
CA GLN A 155 -24.19 11.75 9.23
C GLN A 155 -23.52 11.61 10.59
N TYR A 156 -22.20 11.78 10.61
CA TYR A 156 -21.46 11.95 11.85
C TYR A 156 -21.84 13.31 12.43
N GLN A 157 -22.83 13.32 13.31
CA GLN A 157 -23.01 14.43 14.24
C GLN A 157 -21.88 14.32 15.26
N PHE A 158 -20.88 15.16 15.12
CA PHE A 158 -19.97 15.46 16.21
C PHE A 158 -20.78 16.25 17.25
N ALA A 159 -21.10 15.60 18.36
CA ALA A 159 -21.63 16.26 19.55
C ALA A 159 -20.52 17.00 20.29
#